data_AF-A0A961X2F8-F1
#
_entry.id   AF-A0A961X2F8-F1
#
_cell.length_a   1.000
_cell.length_b   1.000
_cell.length_c   1.000
_cell.angle_alpha   90.00
_cell.angle_beta   90.00
_cell.angle_gamma   90.00
#
_symmetry.space_group_name_H-M   'P 1'
#
loop_
_entity.id
_entity.type
_entity.pdbx_description
1 polymer ?
#
loop_
_entity_poly.entity_id
_entity_poly.type
_entity_poly.pdbx_seq_one_letter_code
_entity_poly.pdbx_strand_id
1 'polypeptide(L)'
;EVVAANPPLIWWISALPMALSRLTGLGPVTCFHVFMGVILTLSMMASDRLLRPVLAAPQRAFFLGIAALILSLGAGRDFGQRENITVIAALPYILMVAARLRGEAQGWLFAAAAGSAAAIGFAFKPHLLAVPILLEMAMLLRIGFGRTMVRAELWAAALTIVAYAAAVLVFASSYLFEAMPAIAQVYWAFNVPEPMALVMNTVPSAAALALSLLLVAREDWKPEPVVLILAGAGFLVAAVLQWKAYSYHLYPVYVMGYLALTYLATSSRLPRILAAAVLTYFAVASVYSIKDRVAGGEMGDSRAAMIDFVNANTPDGGRFLAFSTHPFPGFPTALYVHATWAARTNSRLFLPAVARLSASPIGRDEELAFASAREHAAALADMTPLPDLVLIDVQPVRHAILELPFDYLAFYRQDPQFAAKWLNYEEIPGAPEGYRAFRLWKGVRQ
;
A
#
# COMPACT_ATOMS: atom_id res chain seq x y z
N GLU A 1 -19.04 -6.58 -7.30
CA GLU A 1 -17.74 -7.16 -7.72
C GLU A 1 -16.66 -6.09 -7.60
N VAL A 2 -15.44 -6.44 -7.18
CA VAL A 2 -14.31 -5.51 -7.08
C VAL A 2 -13.29 -5.87 -8.15
N VAL A 3 -12.86 -4.90 -8.95
CA VAL A 3 -11.83 -5.08 -9.98
C VAL A 3 -10.61 -4.26 -9.58
N ALA A 4 -9.45 -4.91 -9.46
CA ALA A 4 -8.22 -4.23 -9.07
C ALA A 4 -6.98 -5.01 -9.54
N ALA A 5 -5.88 -4.30 -9.74
CA ALA A 5 -4.59 -4.89 -10.11
C ALA A 5 -3.96 -5.70 -8.95
N ASN A 6 -4.41 -5.45 -7.72
CA ASN A 6 -3.84 -6.04 -6.52
C ASN A 6 -4.40 -7.44 -6.27
N PRO A 7 -3.61 -8.36 -5.68
CA PRO A 7 -4.12 -9.66 -5.27
C PRO A 7 -5.21 -9.57 -4.18
N PRO A 8 -6.07 -10.60 -4.03
CA PRO A 8 -7.24 -10.53 -3.16
C PRO A 8 -6.99 -10.40 -1.67
N LEU A 9 -5.79 -10.75 -1.21
CA LEU A 9 -5.46 -10.80 0.22
C LEU A 9 -5.81 -9.51 0.97
N ILE A 10 -5.57 -8.34 0.36
CA ILE A 10 -5.86 -7.07 1.01
C ILE A 10 -7.37 -6.83 1.19
N TRP A 11 -8.20 -7.34 0.30
CA TRP A 11 -9.66 -7.24 0.46
C TRP A 11 -10.15 -8.16 1.57
N TRP A 12 -9.61 -9.38 1.64
CA TRP A 12 -9.95 -10.34 2.70
C TRP A 12 -9.49 -9.86 4.08
N ILE A 13 -8.30 -9.28 4.18
CA ILE A 13 -7.82 -8.70 5.44
C ILE A 13 -8.65 -7.47 5.82
N SER A 14 -8.96 -6.59 4.87
CA SER A 14 -9.83 -5.43 5.12
C SER A 14 -11.28 -5.80 5.42
N ALA A 15 -11.72 -7.01 5.09
CA ALA A 15 -13.04 -7.50 5.50
C ALA A 15 -13.15 -7.69 7.02
N LEU A 16 -12.05 -7.92 7.73
CA LEU A 16 -12.04 -8.07 9.19
C LEU A 16 -12.44 -6.78 9.93
N PRO A 17 -11.78 -5.61 9.72
CA PRO A 17 -12.22 -4.36 10.33
C PRO A 17 -13.59 -3.91 9.80
N MET A 18 -13.97 -4.27 8.58
CA MET A 18 -15.32 -4.00 8.07
C MET A 18 -16.38 -4.84 8.80
N ALA A 19 -16.12 -6.12 9.07
CA ALA A 19 -17.00 -6.95 9.87
C ALA A 19 -17.13 -6.41 11.30
N LEU A 20 -16.03 -5.95 11.91
CA LEU A 20 -16.06 -5.28 13.20
C LEU A 20 -16.92 -4.02 13.18
N SER A 21 -16.82 -3.20 12.12
CA SER A 21 -17.63 -2.01 11.92
C SER A 21 -19.13 -2.35 11.88
N ARG A 22 -19.51 -3.39 11.13
CA ARG A 22 -20.90 -3.86 11.07
C ARG A 22 -21.41 -4.42 12.40
N LEU A 23 -20.57 -5.11 13.16
CA LEU A 23 -20.94 -5.70 14.44
C LEU A 23 -21.07 -4.66 15.56
N THR A 24 -20.26 -3.61 15.54
CA THR A 24 -20.18 -2.62 16.63
C THR A 24 -20.92 -1.31 16.32
N GLY A 25 -21.25 -1.06 15.05
CA GLY A 25 -21.78 0.24 14.60
C GLY A 25 -20.73 1.36 14.57
N LEU A 26 -19.48 1.08 14.92
CA LEU A 26 -18.39 2.06 14.82
C LEU A 26 -18.02 2.30 13.35
N GLY A 27 -17.57 3.52 13.04
CA GLY A 27 -17.14 3.88 11.70
C GLY A 27 -16.00 2.98 11.17
N PRO A 28 -15.97 2.66 9.86
CA PRO A 28 -15.02 1.72 9.29
C PRO A 28 -13.55 2.14 9.48
N VAL A 29 -13.27 3.44 9.48
CA VAL A 29 -11.93 4.00 9.75
C VAL A 29 -11.47 3.69 11.17
N THR A 30 -12.36 3.87 12.16
CA THR A 30 -12.06 3.57 13.57
C THR A 30 -11.77 2.08 13.75
N CYS A 31 -12.59 1.20 13.18
CA CYS A 31 -12.35 -0.24 13.25
C CYS A 31 -11.05 -0.66 12.56
N PHE A 32 -10.68 0.00 11.45
CA PHE A 32 -9.38 -0.21 10.81
C PHE A 32 -8.22 0.21 11.72
N HIS A 33 -8.30 1.37 12.39
CA HIS A 33 -7.29 1.78 13.36
C HIS A 33 -7.15 0.82 14.54
N VAL A 34 -8.28 0.31 15.07
CA VAL A 34 -8.26 -0.72 16.12
C VAL A 34 -7.58 -1.99 15.62
N PHE A 35 -7.92 -2.46 14.42
CA PHE A 35 -7.29 -3.61 13.79
C PHE A 35 -5.76 -3.43 13.66
N MET A 36 -5.33 -2.28 13.13
CA MET A 36 -3.91 -1.94 13.01
C MET A 36 -3.20 -1.88 14.37
N GLY A 37 -3.87 -1.33 15.39
CA GLY A 37 -3.37 -1.29 16.76
C GLY A 37 -3.15 -2.68 17.33
N VAL A 38 -4.11 -3.60 17.15
CA VAL A 38 -4.02 -4.98 17.62
C VAL A 38 -2.84 -5.71 16.96
N ILE A 39 -2.71 -5.68 15.63
CA ILE A 39 -1.61 -6.38 14.95
C ILE A 39 -0.25 -5.79 15.33
N LEU A 40 -0.17 -4.48 15.54
CA LEU A 40 1.05 -3.81 15.97
C LEU A 40 1.42 -4.24 17.40
N THR A 41 0.47 -4.23 18.34
CA THR A 41 0.70 -4.68 19.72
C THR A 41 1.18 -6.13 19.76
N LEU A 42 0.54 -7.03 19.02
CA LEU A 42 0.96 -8.43 18.95
C LEU A 42 2.38 -8.57 18.39
N SER A 43 2.71 -7.81 17.34
CA SER A 43 4.07 -7.77 16.78
C SER A 43 5.11 -7.23 17.78
N MET A 44 4.79 -6.17 18.53
CA MET A 44 5.68 -5.63 19.56
C MET A 44 5.89 -6.62 20.72
N MET A 45 4.83 -7.33 21.16
CA MET A 45 4.94 -8.35 22.21
C MET A 45 5.82 -9.53 21.77
N ALA A 46 5.66 -9.99 20.53
CA ALA A 46 6.49 -11.04 19.96
C ALA A 46 7.96 -10.59 19.79
N SER A 47 8.17 -9.35 19.37
CA SER A 47 9.49 -8.73 19.23
C SER A 47 10.18 -8.53 20.59
N ASP A 48 9.44 -8.10 21.62
CA ASP A 48 9.93 -7.98 23.00
C ASP A 48 10.49 -9.31 23.49
N ARG A 49 9.74 -10.41 23.30
CA ARG A 49 10.17 -11.76 23.68
C ARG A 49 11.52 -12.13 23.05
N LEU A 50 11.73 -11.81 21.78
CA LEU A 50 12.94 -12.13 21.01
C LEU A 50 14.15 -11.26 21.38
N LEU A 51 13.90 -10.05 21.87
CA LEU A 51 14.95 -9.09 22.24
C LEU A 51 15.35 -9.18 23.72
N ARG A 52 14.54 -9.80 24.58
CA ARG A 52 14.85 -10.01 26.02
C ARG A 52 16.23 -10.61 26.28
N PRO A 53 16.73 -11.61 25.53
CA PRO A 53 18.05 -12.19 25.79
C PRO A 53 19.23 -11.28 25.46
N VAL A 54 19.02 -10.26 24.61
CA VAL A 54 20.12 -9.47 24.00
C VAL A 54 20.11 -8.00 24.38
N LEU A 55 18.98 -7.47 24.86
CA LEU A 55 18.84 -6.07 25.28
C LEU A 55 18.29 -5.95 26.71
N ALA A 56 18.91 -5.06 27.50
CA ALA A 56 18.39 -4.68 28.80
C ALA A 56 17.01 -3.99 28.66
N ALA A 57 16.22 -3.98 29.74
CA ALA A 57 14.85 -3.45 29.70
C ALA A 57 14.74 -2.01 29.14
N PRO A 58 15.60 -1.04 29.51
CA PRO A 58 15.53 0.31 28.95
C PRO A 58 15.86 0.37 27.45
N GLN A 59 16.86 -0.39 27.00
CA GLN A 59 17.27 -0.46 25.60
C GLN A 59 16.17 -1.10 24.73
N ARG A 60 15.55 -2.14 25.26
CA ARG A 60 14.44 -2.83 24.61
C ARG A 60 13.19 -1.96 24.52
N ALA A 61 12.84 -1.26 25.61
CA ALA A 61 11.74 -0.29 25.62
C ALA A 61 11.99 0.84 24.62
N PHE A 62 13.22 1.33 24.51
CA PHE A 62 13.61 2.31 23.50
C PHE A 62 13.43 1.76 22.07
N PHE A 63 13.99 0.58 21.76
CA PHE A 63 13.84 -0.04 20.45
C PHE A 63 12.37 -0.25 20.06
N LEU A 64 11.57 -0.85 20.96
CA LEU A 64 10.15 -1.13 20.71
C LEU A 64 9.32 0.15 20.63
N GLY A 65 9.63 1.16 21.43
CA GLY A 65 8.98 2.47 21.36
C GLY A 65 9.20 3.15 20.02
N ILE A 66 10.44 3.09 19.50
CA ILE A 66 10.76 3.58 18.16
C ILE A 66 10.06 2.75 17.08
N ALA A 67 10.10 1.42 17.18
CA ALA A 67 9.41 0.57 16.23
C ALA A 67 7.91 0.87 16.18
N ALA A 68 7.26 0.97 17.35
CA ALA A 68 5.86 1.34 17.45
C ALA A 68 5.57 2.72 16.84
N LEU A 69 6.42 3.73 17.12
CA LEU A 69 6.28 5.07 16.56
C LEU A 69 6.35 5.05 15.03
N ILE A 70 7.39 4.45 14.46
CA ILE A 70 7.64 4.43 13.00
C ILE A 70 6.56 3.60 12.27
N LEU A 71 6.06 2.53 12.89
CA LEU A 71 5.05 1.65 12.30
C LEU A 71 3.62 2.17 12.46
N SER A 72 3.39 3.16 13.33
CA SER A 72 2.10 3.82 13.53
C SER A 72 2.11 5.25 12.98
N LEU A 73 2.28 6.24 13.84
CA LEU A 73 2.23 7.67 13.50
C LEU A 73 3.29 8.05 12.46
N GLY A 74 4.49 7.48 12.59
CA GLY A 74 5.61 7.72 11.67
C GLY A 74 5.43 7.14 10.28
N ALA A 75 4.40 6.32 10.06
CA ALA A 75 4.06 5.85 8.72
C ALA A 75 3.37 6.92 7.87
N GLY A 76 2.78 7.95 8.49
CA GLY A 76 2.17 9.06 7.76
C GLY A 76 1.15 8.60 6.71
N ARG A 77 1.38 8.93 5.42
CA ARG A 77 0.51 8.52 4.30
C ARG A 77 0.57 7.04 4.00
N ASP A 78 1.65 6.39 4.43
CA ASP A 78 1.92 4.99 4.15
C ASP A 78 1.36 4.09 5.27
N PHE A 79 0.72 4.67 6.29
CA PHE A 79 0.02 3.94 7.34
C PHE A 79 -1.11 3.08 6.77
N GLY A 80 -1.15 1.80 7.17
CA GLY A 80 -2.15 0.86 6.68
C GLY A 80 -1.96 0.41 5.23
N GLN A 81 -0.91 0.88 4.53
CA GLN A 81 -0.52 0.30 3.25
C GLN A 81 -0.06 -1.15 3.44
N ARG A 82 -0.13 -1.95 2.36
CA ARG A 82 0.30 -3.35 2.37
C ARG A 82 1.73 -3.51 2.86
N GLU A 83 2.61 -2.60 2.49
CA GLU A 83 4.00 -2.55 2.90
C GLU A 83 4.15 -2.28 4.40
N ASN A 84 3.36 -1.37 4.98
CA ASN A 84 3.32 -1.14 6.41
C ASN A 84 2.81 -2.36 7.18
N ILE A 85 1.70 -2.97 6.73
CA ILE A 85 1.16 -4.22 7.32
C ILE A 85 2.20 -5.35 7.22
N THR A 86 2.90 -5.47 6.08
CA THR A 86 3.95 -6.46 5.87
C THR A 86 5.06 -6.31 6.90
N VAL A 87 5.56 -5.10 7.11
CA VAL A 87 6.63 -4.86 8.08
C VAL A 87 6.16 -5.21 9.50
N ILE A 88 4.96 -4.79 9.89
CA ILE A 88 4.39 -5.11 11.21
C ILE A 88 4.32 -6.63 11.39
N ALA A 89 3.78 -7.36 10.41
CA ALA A 89 3.59 -8.80 10.49
C ALA A 89 4.91 -9.59 10.41
N ALA A 90 5.89 -9.10 9.64
CA ALA A 90 7.16 -9.78 9.42
C ALA A 90 8.24 -9.47 10.47
N LEU A 91 8.13 -8.37 11.22
CA LEU A 91 9.16 -7.98 12.19
C LEU A 91 9.51 -9.09 13.21
N PRO A 92 8.55 -9.81 13.83
CA PRO A 92 8.88 -10.89 14.74
C PRO A 92 9.63 -12.03 14.04
N TYR A 93 9.27 -12.34 12.79
CA TYR A 93 9.98 -13.34 11.99
C TYR A 93 11.42 -12.90 11.68
N ILE A 94 11.64 -11.64 11.30
CA ILE A 94 12.97 -11.09 11.03
C ILE A 94 13.85 -11.17 12.28
N LEU A 95 13.33 -10.75 13.45
CA LEU A 95 14.06 -10.86 14.72
C LEU A 95 14.28 -12.32 15.16
N MET A 96 13.35 -13.22 14.82
CA MET A 96 13.50 -14.64 15.08
C MET A 96 14.63 -15.25 14.24
N VAL A 97 14.83 -14.80 12.99
CA VAL A 97 16.02 -15.17 12.19
C VAL A 97 17.30 -14.79 12.92
N ALA A 98 17.36 -13.60 13.52
CA ALA A 98 18.49 -13.20 14.37
C ALA A 98 18.69 -14.15 15.55
N ALA A 99 17.61 -14.56 16.24
CA ALA A 99 17.68 -15.53 17.33
C ALA A 99 18.21 -16.89 16.87
N ARG A 100 17.79 -17.37 15.70
CA ARG A 100 18.30 -18.62 15.10
C ARG A 100 19.79 -18.54 14.78
N LEU A 101 20.26 -17.39 14.28
CA LEU A 101 21.67 -17.16 13.99
C LEU A 101 22.55 -17.14 15.25
N ARG A 102 21.97 -16.85 16.43
CA ARG A 102 22.64 -17.00 17.73
C ARG A 102 22.60 -18.44 18.27
N GLY A 103 21.93 -19.35 17.58
CA GLY A 103 21.71 -20.73 18.05
C GLY A 103 20.57 -20.87 19.05
N GLU A 104 19.71 -19.85 19.20
CA GLU A 104 18.58 -19.92 20.14
C GLU A 104 17.42 -20.74 19.55
N ALA A 105 16.87 -21.63 20.39
CA ALA A 105 15.65 -22.35 20.08
C ALA A 105 14.42 -21.52 20.43
N GLN A 106 13.40 -21.57 19.57
CA GLN A 106 12.09 -20.98 19.82
C GLN A 106 11.03 -22.09 19.89
N GLY A 107 10.04 -21.91 20.77
CA GLY A 107 8.92 -22.85 20.88
C GLY A 107 8.17 -22.95 19.55
N TRP A 108 7.78 -24.16 19.17
CA TRP A 108 7.24 -24.45 17.84
C TRP A 108 5.97 -23.65 17.51
N LEU A 109 5.08 -23.45 18.49
CA LEU A 109 3.86 -22.63 18.32
C LEU A 109 4.17 -21.17 18.00
N PHE A 110 5.10 -20.57 18.76
CA PHE A 110 5.52 -19.20 18.55
C PHE A 110 6.19 -19.02 17.19
N ALA A 111 7.07 -19.96 16.82
CA ALA A 111 7.73 -19.96 15.53
C ALA A 111 6.75 -20.11 14.37
N ALA A 112 5.79 -21.04 14.46
CA ALA A 112 4.76 -21.22 13.46
C ALA A 112 3.86 -19.98 13.30
N ALA A 113 3.48 -19.34 14.41
CA ALA A 113 2.69 -18.10 14.38
C ALA A 113 3.45 -16.95 13.72
N ALA A 114 4.72 -16.74 14.08
CA ALA A 114 5.56 -15.70 13.48
C ALA A 114 5.80 -15.95 11.98
N GLY A 115 6.06 -17.20 11.58
CA GLY A 115 6.19 -17.59 10.17
C GLY A 115 4.92 -17.35 9.37
N SER A 116 3.76 -17.72 9.92
CA SER A 116 2.46 -17.52 9.26
C SER A 116 2.12 -16.03 9.11
N ALA A 117 2.33 -15.23 10.16
CA ALA A 117 2.12 -13.79 10.11
C ALA A 117 3.01 -13.12 9.05
N ALA A 118 4.29 -13.46 9.02
CA ALA A 118 5.22 -12.95 8.02
C ALA A 118 4.80 -13.36 6.60
N ALA A 119 4.38 -14.61 6.40
CA ALA A 119 3.90 -15.11 5.13
C ALA A 119 2.67 -14.37 4.61
N ILE A 120 1.72 -14.03 5.50
CA ILE A 120 0.57 -13.16 5.14
C ILE A 120 1.08 -11.81 4.63
N GLY A 121 2.05 -11.20 5.31
CA GLY A 121 2.68 -9.96 4.85
C GLY A 121 3.31 -10.11 3.46
N PHE A 122 4.18 -11.10 3.27
CA PHE A 122 4.88 -11.31 2.00
C PHE A 122 3.93 -11.70 0.85
N ALA A 123 2.81 -12.35 1.14
CA ALA A 123 1.81 -12.74 0.15
C ALA A 123 1.04 -11.55 -0.46
N PHE A 124 1.14 -10.33 0.11
CA PHE A 124 0.50 -9.16 -0.48
C PHE A 124 1.01 -8.84 -1.89
N LYS A 125 2.28 -9.13 -2.17
CA LYS A 125 2.92 -8.90 -3.47
C LYS A 125 4.04 -9.93 -3.70
N PRO A 126 4.11 -10.56 -4.89
CA PRO A 126 5.19 -11.50 -5.20
C PRO A 126 6.61 -10.93 -4.99
N HIS A 127 6.80 -9.64 -5.31
CA HIS A 127 8.08 -8.94 -5.13
C HIS A 127 8.61 -8.98 -3.68
N LEU A 128 7.73 -9.04 -2.67
CA LEU A 128 8.12 -9.05 -1.26
C LEU A 128 8.78 -10.36 -0.84
N LEU A 129 8.70 -11.42 -1.67
CA LEU A 129 9.43 -12.68 -1.45
C LEU A 129 10.96 -12.50 -1.49
N ALA A 130 11.47 -11.40 -2.05
CA ALA A 130 12.88 -11.05 -1.96
C ALA A 130 13.38 -11.00 -0.49
N VAL A 131 12.54 -10.57 0.46
CA VAL A 131 12.88 -10.51 1.88
C VAL A 131 13.13 -11.90 2.49
N PRO A 132 12.16 -12.84 2.51
CA PRO A 132 12.40 -14.17 3.05
C PRO A 132 13.49 -14.92 2.28
N ILE A 133 13.61 -14.73 0.95
CA ILE A 133 14.69 -15.36 0.17
C ILE A 133 16.07 -14.95 0.70
N LEU A 134 16.34 -13.65 0.88
CA LEU A 134 17.63 -13.18 1.41
C LEU A 134 17.90 -13.69 2.83
N LEU A 135 16.88 -13.68 3.69
CA LEU A 135 17.02 -14.17 5.08
C LEU A 135 17.26 -15.68 5.14
N GLU A 136 16.54 -16.46 4.35
CA GLU A 136 16.72 -17.92 4.28
C GLU A 136 18.06 -18.30 3.66
N MET A 137 18.53 -17.58 2.63
CA MET A 137 19.89 -17.76 2.13
C MET A 137 20.95 -17.48 3.21
N ALA A 138 20.79 -16.41 4.00
CA ALA A 138 21.70 -16.12 5.10
C ALA A 138 21.70 -17.24 6.16
N MET A 139 20.53 -17.82 6.48
CA MET A 139 20.45 -18.95 7.40
C MET A 139 21.06 -20.22 6.82
N LEU A 140 20.77 -20.56 5.55
CA LEU A 140 21.38 -21.70 4.88
C LEU A 140 22.91 -21.63 4.92
N LEU A 141 23.49 -20.45 4.68
CA LEU A 141 24.93 -20.24 4.72
C LEU A 141 25.53 -20.32 6.14
N ARG A 142 24.76 -19.95 7.18
CA ARG A 142 25.29 -19.84 8.56
C ARG A 142 25.02 -21.06 9.43
N ILE A 143 23.84 -21.67 9.32
CA ILE A 143 23.42 -22.81 10.16
C ILE A 143 23.24 -24.12 9.38
N GLY A 144 23.36 -24.08 8.05
CA GLY A 144 23.35 -25.26 7.17
C GLY A 144 21.94 -25.77 6.82
N PHE A 145 21.85 -26.49 5.69
CA PHE A 145 20.59 -26.97 5.11
C PHE A 145 19.71 -27.75 6.09
N GLY A 146 20.26 -28.74 6.78
CA GLY A 146 19.49 -29.62 7.68
C GLY A 146 18.79 -28.84 8.81
N ARG A 147 19.49 -27.90 9.45
CA ARG A 147 18.91 -27.07 10.53
C ARG A 147 17.89 -26.08 10.00
N THR A 148 18.10 -25.53 8.81
CA THR A 148 17.14 -24.62 8.19
C THR A 148 15.83 -25.33 7.86
N MET A 149 15.88 -26.56 7.32
CA MET A 149 14.70 -27.29 6.86
C MET A 149 13.80 -27.85 7.98
N VAL A 150 14.28 -27.97 9.22
CA VAL A 150 13.48 -28.47 10.35
C VAL A 150 12.73 -27.37 11.11
N ARG A 151 12.79 -26.12 10.64
CA ARG A 151 12.22 -24.96 11.31
C ARG A 151 10.71 -24.88 11.12
N ALA A 152 9.97 -24.83 12.23
CA ALA A 152 8.52 -24.71 12.23
C ALA A 152 8.04 -23.45 11.50
N GLU A 153 8.77 -22.34 11.64
CA GLU A 153 8.43 -21.08 10.98
C GLU A 153 8.49 -21.14 9.44
N LEU A 154 9.42 -21.93 8.88
CA LEU A 154 9.57 -22.08 7.43
C LEU A 154 8.38 -22.85 6.85
N TRP A 155 8.03 -23.98 7.46
CA TRP A 155 6.90 -24.79 7.03
C TRP A 155 5.56 -24.10 7.24
N ALA A 156 5.39 -23.37 8.35
CA ALA A 156 4.19 -22.58 8.58
C ALA A 156 4.03 -21.46 7.54
N ALA A 157 5.13 -20.79 7.18
CA ALA A 157 5.12 -19.79 6.12
C ALA A 157 4.76 -20.40 4.76
N ALA A 158 5.39 -21.52 4.40
CA ALA A 158 5.11 -22.24 3.16
C ALA A 158 3.65 -22.71 3.07
N LEU A 159 3.12 -23.32 4.13
CA LEU A 159 1.73 -23.76 4.21
C LEU A 159 0.77 -22.58 4.11
N THR A 160 1.09 -21.44 4.73
CA THR A 160 0.27 -20.21 4.63
C THR A 160 0.21 -19.70 3.20
N ILE A 161 1.33 -19.67 2.48
CA ILE A 161 1.38 -19.25 1.07
C ILE A 161 0.59 -20.21 0.18
N VAL A 162 0.75 -21.53 0.40
CA VAL A 162 0.00 -22.57 -0.34
C VAL A 162 -1.50 -22.45 -0.08
N ALA A 163 -1.90 -22.27 1.19
CA ALA A 163 -3.30 -22.07 1.56
C ALA A 163 -3.87 -20.80 0.93
N TYR A 164 -3.10 -19.71 0.90
CA TYR A 164 -3.50 -18.48 0.22
C TYR A 164 -3.65 -18.69 -1.29
N ALA A 165 -2.70 -19.33 -1.96
CA ALA A 165 -2.78 -19.62 -3.39
C ALA A 165 -4.01 -20.49 -3.72
N ALA A 166 -4.26 -21.53 -2.91
CA ALA A 166 -5.46 -22.36 -3.03
C ALA A 166 -6.74 -21.54 -2.81
N ALA A 167 -6.76 -20.64 -1.81
CA ALA A 167 -7.89 -19.75 -1.58
C ALA A 167 -8.15 -18.81 -2.76
N VAL A 168 -7.10 -18.29 -3.42
CA VAL A 168 -7.27 -17.46 -4.62
C VAL A 168 -7.83 -18.29 -5.78
N LEU A 169 -7.33 -19.51 -5.99
CA LEU A 169 -7.84 -20.40 -7.03
C LEU A 169 -9.31 -20.78 -6.83
N VAL A 170 -9.75 -20.98 -5.59
CA VAL A 170 -11.13 -21.41 -5.28
C VAL A 170 -12.08 -20.22 -5.19
N PHE A 171 -11.71 -19.14 -4.49
CA PHE A 171 -12.61 -18.03 -4.15
C PHE A 171 -12.44 -16.80 -5.04
N ALA A 172 -11.37 -16.71 -5.83
CA ALA A 172 -11.07 -15.56 -6.67
C ALA A 172 -10.46 -15.97 -8.03
N SER A 173 -10.93 -17.05 -8.63
CA SER A 173 -10.43 -17.55 -9.92
C SER A 173 -10.55 -16.50 -11.04
N SER A 174 -11.63 -15.71 -11.07
CA SER A 174 -11.81 -14.62 -12.03
C SER A 174 -10.73 -13.54 -11.92
N TYR A 175 -10.14 -13.34 -10.74
CA TYR A 175 -8.98 -12.46 -10.61
C TYR A 175 -7.80 -12.98 -11.43
N LEU A 176 -7.50 -14.29 -11.35
CA LEU A 176 -6.36 -14.91 -12.04
C LEU A 176 -6.59 -15.05 -13.55
N PHE A 177 -7.79 -15.40 -13.97
CA PHE A 177 -8.06 -15.80 -15.36
C PHE A 177 -8.76 -14.73 -16.20
N GLU A 178 -9.34 -13.69 -15.58
CA GLU A 178 -10.06 -12.63 -16.31
C GLU A 178 -9.48 -11.24 -16.01
N ALA A 179 -9.47 -10.83 -14.75
CA ALA A 179 -9.09 -9.46 -14.38
C ALA A 179 -7.59 -9.22 -14.57
N MET A 180 -6.73 -10.08 -14.00
CA MET A 180 -5.28 -9.89 -14.04
C MET A 180 -4.72 -9.99 -15.47
N PRO A 181 -5.12 -10.94 -16.34
CA PRO A 181 -4.65 -10.98 -17.73
C PRO A 181 -5.06 -9.73 -18.53
N ALA A 182 -6.24 -9.17 -18.27
CA ALA A 182 -6.67 -7.92 -18.92
C ALA A 182 -5.89 -6.70 -18.40
N ILE A 183 -5.71 -6.61 -17.08
CA ILE A 183 -4.99 -5.49 -16.45
C ILE A 183 -3.51 -5.52 -16.83
N ALA A 184 -2.87 -6.69 -16.88
CA ALA A 184 -1.45 -6.84 -17.18
C ALA A 184 -1.06 -6.21 -18.53
N GLN A 185 -1.96 -6.23 -19.52
CA GLN A 185 -1.74 -5.64 -20.85
C GLN A 185 -1.63 -4.11 -20.83
N VAL A 186 -2.23 -3.44 -19.83
CA VAL A 186 -2.31 -1.98 -19.76
C VAL A 186 -1.57 -1.37 -18.56
N TYR A 187 -1.21 -2.18 -17.56
CA TYR A 187 -0.71 -1.68 -16.27
C TYR A 187 0.68 -1.00 -16.37
N TRP A 188 1.40 -1.23 -17.47
CA TRP A 188 2.63 -0.52 -17.79
C TRP A 188 2.41 1.00 -17.90
N ALA A 189 1.20 1.46 -18.24
CA ALA A 189 0.88 2.88 -18.34
C ALA A 189 0.95 3.62 -16.99
N PHE A 190 0.94 2.89 -15.87
CA PHE A 190 1.19 3.44 -14.54
C PHE A 190 2.70 3.52 -14.19
N ASN A 191 3.60 3.10 -15.08
CA ASN A 191 5.04 3.20 -14.83
C ASN A 191 5.48 4.66 -14.87
N VAL A 192 6.50 4.97 -14.05
CA VAL A 192 7.21 6.24 -14.21
C VAL A 192 7.93 6.23 -15.57
N PRO A 193 7.74 7.27 -16.40
CA PRO A 193 8.44 7.35 -17.68
C PRO A 193 9.94 7.61 -17.48
N GLU A 194 10.31 8.32 -16.41
CA GLU A 194 11.68 8.75 -16.14
C GLU A 194 12.37 7.89 -15.06
N PRO A 195 13.45 7.15 -15.39
CA PRO A 195 14.25 6.41 -14.40
C PRO A 195 14.84 7.30 -13.30
N MET A 196 15.08 8.59 -13.60
CA MET A 196 15.60 9.54 -12.62
C MET A 196 14.63 9.75 -11.45
N ALA A 197 13.32 9.76 -11.71
CA ALA A 197 12.31 9.87 -10.66
C ALA A 197 12.35 8.67 -9.70
N LEU A 198 12.64 7.47 -10.22
CA LEU A 198 12.85 6.28 -9.39
C LEU A 198 14.12 6.41 -8.54
N VAL A 199 15.23 6.87 -9.14
CA VAL A 199 16.50 7.06 -8.44
C VAL A 199 16.35 8.08 -7.31
N MET A 200 15.80 9.25 -7.58
CA MET A 200 15.66 10.32 -6.57
C MET A 200 14.83 9.88 -5.37
N ASN A 201 13.77 9.09 -5.59
CA ASN A 201 12.99 8.53 -4.50
C ASN A 201 13.76 7.47 -3.70
N THR A 202 14.62 6.69 -4.36
CA THR A 202 15.35 5.56 -3.76
C THR A 202 16.59 5.98 -2.96
N VAL A 203 17.24 7.09 -3.32
CA VAL A 203 18.51 7.55 -2.72
C VAL A 203 18.46 7.68 -1.19
N PRO A 204 17.47 8.36 -0.57
CA PRO A 204 17.41 8.48 0.88
C PRO A 204 17.34 7.13 1.60
N SER A 205 16.55 6.19 1.06
CA SER A 205 16.40 4.84 1.62
C SER A 205 17.66 3.99 1.46
N ALA A 206 18.31 4.08 0.29
CA ALA A 206 19.59 3.41 0.04
C ALA A 206 20.71 3.98 0.93
N ALA A 207 20.75 5.29 1.15
CA ALA A 207 21.71 5.94 2.04
C ALA A 207 21.54 5.52 3.50
N ALA A 208 20.30 5.43 3.99
CA ALA A 208 20.01 4.94 5.34
C ALA A 208 20.47 3.48 5.54
N LEU A 209 20.23 2.62 4.55
CA LEU A 209 20.74 1.23 4.57
C LEU A 209 22.26 1.18 4.52
N ALA A 210 22.89 1.95 3.62
CA ALA A 210 24.35 1.99 3.49
C ALA A 210 25.01 2.48 4.78
N LEU A 211 24.47 3.53 5.41
CA LEU A 211 24.94 4.01 6.70
C LEU A 211 24.83 2.93 7.79
N SER A 212 23.68 2.24 7.84
CA SER A 212 23.46 1.14 8.78
C SER A 212 24.50 0.03 8.58
N LEU A 213 24.75 -0.36 7.33
CA LEU A 213 25.75 -1.37 6.97
C LEU A 213 27.16 -0.96 7.36
N LEU A 214 27.55 0.29 7.09
CA LEU A 214 28.85 0.83 7.46
C LEU A 214 29.07 0.82 8.97
N LEU A 215 28.03 1.11 9.76
CA LEU A 215 28.11 1.07 11.22
C LEU A 215 28.13 -0.35 11.76
N VAL A 216 27.34 -1.28 11.20
CA VAL A 216 27.43 -2.71 11.54
C VAL A 216 28.82 -3.25 11.25
N ALA A 217 29.44 -2.86 10.14
CA ALA A 217 30.79 -3.31 9.79
C ALA A 217 31.88 -2.77 10.76
N ARG A 218 31.59 -1.69 11.51
CA ARG A 218 32.49 -1.10 12.50
C ARG A 218 32.26 -1.62 13.92
N GLU A 219 31.11 -2.21 14.18
CA GLU A 219 30.75 -2.82 15.46
C GLU A 219 30.94 -4.35 15.35
N ASP A 220 30.99 -5.05 16.48
CA ASP A 220 30.95 -6.52 16.45
C ASP A 220 29.68 -7.00 15.73
N TRP A 221 29.82 -8.01 14.88
CA TRP A 221 28.75 -8.55 14.03
C TRP A 221 27.62 -9.17 14.86
N LYS A 222 26.67 -8.32 15.30
CA LYS A 222 25.45 -8.77 15.98
C LYS A 222 24.39 -9.19 14.96
N PRO A 223 23.70 -10.34 15.15
CA PRO A 223 22.72 -10.81 14.18
C PRO A 223 21.54 -9.87 13.95
N GLU A 224 21.05 -9.14 14.95
CA GLU A 224 19.84 -8.29 14.84
C GLU A 224 19.95 -7.18 13.79
N PRO A 225 20.95 -6.28 13.85
CA PRO A 225 21.07 -5.23 12.84
C PRO A 225 21.40 -5.81 11.46
N VAL A 226 22.10 -6.95 11.38
CA VAL A 226 22.39 -7.64 10.11
C VAL A 226 21.10 -8.13 9.45
N VAL A 227 20.22 -8.82 10.17
CA VAL A 227 18.97 -9.35 9.58
C VAL A 227 18.00 -8.23 9.23
N LEU A 228 17.98 -7.13 9.99
CA LEU A 228 17.22 -5.93 9.63
C LEU A 228 17.73 -5.32 8.33
N ILE A 229 19.05 -5.16 8.17
CA ILE A 229 19.65 -4.66 6.92
C ILE A 229 19.38 -5.59 5.74
N LEU A 230 19.50 -6.91 5.93
CA LEU A 230 19.17 -7.90 4.89
C LEU A 230 17.69 -7.83 4.49
N ALA A 231 16.78 -7.70 5.47
CA ALA A 231 15.37 -7.49 5.18
C ALA A 231 15.14 -6.19 4.41
N GLY A 232 15.81 -5.10 4.81
CA GLY A 232 15.78 -3.82 4.11
C GLY A 232 16.29 -3.92 2.67
N ALA A 233 17.35 -4.67 2.43
CA ALA A 233 17.84 -4.96 1.08
C ALA A 233 16.82 -5.75 0.25
N GLY A 234 16.14 -6.73 0.86
CA GLY A 234 15.06 -7.47 0.20
C GLY A 234 13.89 -6.56 -0.19
N PHE A 235 13.49 -5.65 0.70
CA PHE A 235 12.48 -4.64 0.38
C PHE A 235 12.94 -3.66 -0.70
N LEU A 236 14.23 -3.31 -0.73
CA LEU A 236 14.78 -2.43 -1.77
C LEU A 236 14.72 -3.10 -3.13
N VAL A 237 15.10 -4.38 -3.22
CA VAL A 237 14.92 -5.20 -4.43
C VAL A 237 13.44 -5.22 -4.83
N ALA A 238 12.54 -5.46 -3.87
CA ALA A 238 11.10 -5.46 -4.13
C ALA A 238 10.56 -4.11 -4.64
N ALA A 239 11.10 -2.99 -4.16
CA ALA A 239 10.72 -1.65 -4.59
C ALA A 239 11.20 -1.35 -6.01
N VAL A 240 12.46 -1.68 -6.32
CA VAL A 240 13.07 -1.45 -7.63
C VAL A 240 12.42 -2.32 -8.71
N LEU A 241 12.18 -3.61 -8.42
CA LEU A 241 11.56 -4.53 -9.39
C LEU A 241 10.15 -4.11 -9.81
N GLN A 242 9.42 -3.39 -8.94
CA GLN A 242 8.09 -2.90 -9.29
C GLN A 242 8.12 -1.76 -10.32
N TRP A 243 9.26 -1.08 -10.50
CA TRP A 243 9.42 0.05 -11.42
C TRP A 243 8.34 1.14 -11.25
N LYS A 244 7.90 1.33 -10.00
CA LYS A 244 6.98 2.41 -9.60
C LYS A 244 7.67 3.27 -8.56
N ALA A 245 7.68 4.58 -8.75
CA ALA A 245 8.23 5.54 -7.78
C ALA A 245 7.23 5.90 -6.66
N TYR A 246 6.40 4.95 -6.21
CA TYR A 246 5.48 5.19 -5.11
C TYR A 246 6.22 5.14 -3.78
N SER A 247 6.07 6.16 -2.92
CA SER A 247 6.82 6.25 -1.65
C SER A 247 6.65 5.02 -0.77
N TYR A 248 5.44 4.43 -0.73
CA TYR A 248 5.14 3.30 0.13
C TYR A 248 5.92 2.03 -0.24
N HIS A 249 6.47 1.92 -1.46
CA HIS A 249 7.37 0.81 -1.81
C HIS A 249 8.70 0.90 -1.08
N LEU A 250 9.18 2.12 -0.84
CA LEU A 250 10.44 2.39 -0.14
C LEU A 250 10.24 2.51 1.38
N TYR A 251 8.99 2.60 1.84
CA TYR A 251 8.64 2.60 3.25
C TYR A 251 9.38 1.52 4.07
N PRO A 252 9.27 0.22 3.71
CA PRO A 252 9.93 -0.82 4.48
C PRO A 252 11.46 -0.72 4.51
N VAL A 253 12.07 -0.19 3.45
CA VAL A 253 13.53 -0.07 3.31
C VAL A 253 14.10 0.82 4.40
N TYR A 254 13.52 2.02 4.55
CA TYR A 254 13.98 2.95 5.55
C TYR A 254 13.60 2.48 6.95
N VAL A 255 12.42 1.86 7.16
CA VAL A 255 12.05 1.33 8.48
C VAL A 255 13.09 0.31 8.95
N MET A 256 13.49 -0.62 8.09
CA MET A 256 14.51 -1.61 8.42
C MET A 256 15.87 -0.96 8.76
N GLY A 257 16.31 0.03 7.96
CA GLY A 257 17.52 0.79 8.24
C GLY A 257 17.46 1.51 9.59
N TYR A 258 16.34 2.16 9.91
CA TYR A 258 16.20 2.87 11.18
C TYR A 258 16.14 1.93 12.37
N LEU A 259 15.43 0.80 12.27
CA LEU A 259 15.46 -0.21 13.33
C LEU A 259 16.87 -0.75 13.55
N ALA A 260 17.67 -0.95 12.49
CA ALA A 260 19.06 -1.36 12.62
C ALA A 260 19.89 -0.28 13.35
N LEU A 261 19.73 1.00 12.98
CA LEU A 261 20.40 2.12 13.66
C LEU A 261 19.97 2.25 15.12
N THR A 262 18.68 2.12 15.42
CA THR A 262 18.14 2.16 16.78
C THR A 262 18.69 1.02 17.62
N TYR A 263 18.84 -0.18 17.05
CA TYR A 263 19.50 -1.29 17.73
C TYR A 263 20.96 -0.96 18.04
N LEU A 264 21.73 -0.48 17.07
CA LEU A 264 23.14 -0.09 17.26
C LEU A 264 23.31 1.07 18.27
N ALA A 265 22.34 1.97 18.35
CA ALA A 265 22.31 3.03 19.37
C ALA A 265 22.23 2.50 20.80
N THR A 266 21.86 1.22 20.99
CA THR A 266 21.90 0.62 22.32
C THR A 266 23.33 0.26 22.75
N SER A 267 24.28 0.07 21.82
CA SER A 267 25.64 -0.41 22.12
C SER A 267 26.71 0.69 22.17
N SER A 268 26.68 1.70 21.30
CA SER A 268 27.77 2.68 21.22
C SER A 268 27.32 4.14 21.04
N ARG A 269 28.26 5.10 21.21
CA ARG A 269 27.94 6.54 21.30
C ARG A 269 27.65 7.18 19.94
N LEU A 270 28.35 6.79 18.88
CA LEU A 270 28.15 7.35 17.54
C LEU A 270 26.78 6.98 16.94
N PRO A 271 26.35 5.70 16.94
CA PRO A 271 24.99 5.32 16.56
C PRO A 271 23.92 5.99 17.41
N ARG A 272 24.18 6.32 18.69
CA ARG A 272 23.23 7.11 19.51
C ARG A 272 22.95 8.49 18.97
N ILE A 273 24.00 9.23 18.59
CA ILE A 273 23.84 10.58 18.03
C ILE A 273 23.10 10.51 16.70
N LEU A 274 23.46 9.54 15.85
CA LEU A 274 22.82 9.34 14.55
C LEU A 274 21.36 8.89 14.70
N ALA A 275 21.07 7.96 15.61
CA ALA A 275 19.71 7.56 15.93
C ALA A 275 18.92 8.75 16.48
N ALA A 276 19.47 9.55 17.40
CA ALA A 276 18.79 10.74 17.91
C ALA A 276 18.46 11.75 16.79
N ALA A 277 19.41 12.01 15.88
CA ALA A 277 19.19 12.91 14.74
C ALA A 277 18.11 12.38 13.79
N VAL A 278 18.19 11.10 13.44
CA VAL A 278 17.20 10.42 12.59
C VAL A 278 15.82 10.43 13.25
N LEU A 279 15.72 10.04 14.52
CA LEU A 279 14.46 10.00 15.24
C LEU A 279 13.85 11.39 15.40
N THR A 280 14.68 12.42 15.59
CA THR A 280 14.22 13.81 15.62
C THR A 280 13.66 14.23 14.26
N TYR A 281 14.37 13.92 13.17
CA TYR A 281 13.87 14.14 11.81
C TYR A 281 12.53 13.42 11.58
N PHE A 282 12.40 12.16 12.00
CA PHE A 282 11.15 11.42 11.91
C PHE A 282 10.03 12.05 12.71
N ALA A 283 10.29 12.43 13.96
CA ALA A 283 9.29 13.09 14.79
C ALA A 283 8.80 14.38 14.12
N VAL A 284 9.71 15.22 13.62
CA VAL A 284 9.38 16.47 12.91
C VAL A 284 8.61 16.20 11.62
N ALA A 285 9.09 15.28 10.77
CA ALA A 285 8.44 14.89 9.53
C ALA A 285 7.03 14.32 9.78
N SER A 286 6.87 13.52 10.83
CA SER A 286 5.58 12.96 11.23
C SER A 286 4.62 14.06 11.70
N VAL A 287 5.08 14.99 12.52
CA VAL A 287 4.26 16.14 12.98
C VAL A 287 3.83 17.00 11.81
N TYR A 288 4.74 17.32 10.89
CA TYR A 288 4.40 18.08 9.68
C TYR A 288 3.39 17.32 8.81
N SER A 289 3.62 16.02 8.62
CA SER A 289 2.74 15.16 7.83
C SER A 289 1.34 14.97 8.45
N ILE A 290 1.24 15.00 9.78
CA ILE A 290 -0.05 15.01 10.49
C ILE A 290 -0.73 16.36 10.29
N LYS A 291 -0.02 17.47 10.49
CA LYS A 291 -0.55 18.84 10.33
C LYS A 291 -1.19 19.03 8.95
N ASP A 292 -0.55 18.55 7.90
CA ASP A 292 -1.02 18.70 6.53
C ASP A 292 -2.32 17.91 6.22
N ARG A 293 -2.62 16.86 7.01
CA ARG A 293 -3.76 15.95 6.77
C ARG A 293 -4.96 16.14 7.70
N VAL A 294 -4.78 16.89 8.79
CA VAL A 294 -5.88 17.28 9.69
C VAL A 294 -6.58 18.53 9.15
N ALA A 295 -7.69 18.91 9.77
CA ALA A 295 -8.40 20.14 9.40
C ALA A 295 -7.48 21.36 9.54
N GLY A 296 -7.48 22.25 8.55
CA GLY A 296 -6.57 23.39 8.44
C GLY A 296 -5.21 23.07 7.79
N GLY A 297 -5.02 21.85 7.30
CA GLY A 297 -3.92 21.45 6.41
C GLY A 297 -4.41 21.29 4.97
N GLU A 298 -3.52 21.47 3.98
CA GLU A 298 -3.90 21.55 2.57
C GLU A 298 -4.63 20.28 2.06
N MET A 299 -4.08 19.10 2.38
CA MET A 299 -4.73 17.82 2.05
C MET A 299 -6.00 17.58 2.86
N GLY A 300 -6.01 18.01 4.14
CA GLY A 300 -7.18 17.90 5.01
C GLY A 300 -8.37 18.70 4.49
N ASP A 301 -8.12 19.94 4.10
CA ASP A 301 -9.12 20.89 3.60
C ASP A 301 -9.63 20.49 2.21
N SER A 302 -8.74 20.04 1.32
CA SER A 302 -9.12 19.51 0.00
C SER A 302 -10.05 18.29 0.14
N ARG A 303 -9.76 17.39 1.09
CA ARG A 303 -10.63 16.24 1.38
C ARG A 303 -11.96 16.68 1.98
N ALA A 304 -11.95 17.60 2.94
CA ALA A 304 -13.18 18.11 3.56
C ALA A 304 -14.09 18.77 2.52
N ALA A 305 -13.54 19.62 1.66
CA ALA A 305 -14.27 20.25 0.55
C ALA A 305 -14.89 19.21 -0.38
N MET A 306 -14.18 18.12 -0.69
CA MET A 306 -14.72 17.04 -1.52
C MET A 306 -15.83 16.25 -0.81
N ILE A 307 -15.69 15.97 0.49
CA ILE A 307 -16.73 15.30 1.29
C ILE A 307 -18.00 16.16 1.33
N ASP A 308 -17.85 17.44 1.67
CA ASP A 308 -18.96 18.39 1.76
C ASP A 308 -19.65 18.55 0.41
N PHE A 309 -18.86 18.65 -0.67
CA PHE A 309 -19.40 18.74 -2.02
C PHE A 309 -20.20 17.48 -2.40
N VAL A 310 -19.67 16.27 -2.18
CA VAL A 310 -20.41 15.04 -2.49
C VAL A 310 -21.70 14.98 -1.66
N ASN A 311 -21.64 15.25 -0.36
CA ASN A 311 -22.81 15.21 0.52
C ASN A 311 -23.88 16.24 0.09
N ALA A 312 -23.49 17.46 -0.27
CA ALA A 312 -24.43 18.49 -0.71
C ALA A 312 -25.10 18.19 -2.06
N ASN A 313 -24.46 17.34 -2.88
CA ASN A 313 -24.85 17.11 -4.27
C ASN A 313 -25.39 15.69 -4.53
N THR A 314 -25.48 14.84 -3.50
CA THR A 314 -26.03 13.48 -3.58
C THR A 314 -27.09 13.25 -2.50
N PRO A 315 -28.18 12.52 -2.81
CA PRO A 315 -29.17 12.17 -1.81
C PRO A 315 -28.60 11.13 -0.82
N ASP A 316 -29.24 10.97 0.34
CA ASP A 316 -28.91 9.91 1.30
C ASP A 316 -29.02 8.54 0.63
N GLY A 317 -27.97 7.72 0.73
CA GLY A 317 -27.88 6.43 0.04
C GLY A 317 -27.71 6.52 -1.48
N GLY A 318 -27.54 7.73 -2.03
CA GLY A 318 -27.25 7.98 -3.44
C GLY A 318 -25.90 7.41 -3.88
N ARG A 319 -25.58 7.60 -5.16
CA ARG A 319 -24.37 7.05 -5.79
C ARG A 319 -23.51 8.16 -6.38
N PHE A 320 -22.20 8.08 -6.20
CA PHE A 320 -21.27 8.97 -6.88
C PHE A 320 -20.14 8.21 -7.58
N LEU A 321 -19.65 8.78 -8.66
CA LEU A 321 -18.58 8.24 -9.51
C LEU A 321 -17.56 9.32 -9.80
N ALA A 322 -16.31 8.93 -9.99
CA ALA A 322 -15.29 9.80 -10.58
C ALA A 322 -14.58 9.11 -11.74
N PHE A 323 -14.50 9.81 -12.87
CA PHE A 323 -13.60 9.47 -13.95
C PHE A 323 -12.25 10.14 -13.68
N SER A 324 -11.38 9.42 -12.97
CA SER A 324 -10.00 9.81 -12.68
C SER A 324 -9.07 8.61 -12.82
N THR A 325 -7.83 8.87 -13.24
CA THR A 325 -6.74 7.90 -13.20
C THR A 325 -6.13 7.78 -11.81
N HIS A 326 -6.51 8.66 -10.88
CA HIS A 326 -6.12 8.66 -9.48
C HIS A 326 -7.26 8.13 -8.58
N PRO A 327 -6.96 7.49 -7.43
CA PRO A 327 -8.01 7.04 -6.49
C PRO A 327 -8.84 8.17 -5.86
N PHE A 328 -8.20 9.30 -5.55
CA PHE A 328 -8.91 10.56 -5.24
C PHE A 328 -9.45 11.13 -6.56
N PRO A 329 -10.73 11.57 -6.62
CA PRO A 329 -11.55 12.03 -5.50
C PRO A 329 -12.46 10.97 -4.88
N GLY A 330 -12.51 9.75 -5.41
CA GLY A 330 -13.36 8.67 -4.88
C GLY A 330 -12.95 8.24 -3.47
N PHE A 331 -11.66 7.96 -3.28
CA PHE A 331 -11.11 7.51 -2.00
C PHE A 331 -10.08 8.51 -1.46
N PRO A 332 -10.13 8.84 -0.16
CA PRO A 332 -10.95 8.21 0.88
C PRO A 332 -12.37 8.81 1.06
N THR A 333 -12.83 9.71 0.18
CA THR A 333 -14.14 10.39 0.28
C THR A 333 -15.30 9.43 0.53
N ALA A 334 -15.34 8.29 -0.19
CA ALA A 334 -16.36 7.24 -0.04
C ALA A 334 -16.48 6.63 1.36
N LEU A 335 -15.49 6.85 2.24
CA LEU A 335 -15.53 6.38 3.64
C LEU A 335 -16.22 7.37 4.59
N TYR A 336 -16.47 8.60 4.16
CA TYR A 336 -16.93 9.70 5.01
C TYR A 336 -18.25 10.34 4.54
N VAL A 337 -18.69 10.03 3.32
CA VAL A 337 -19.93 10.56 2.73
C VAL A 337 -21.10 9.62 2.95
N HIS A 338 -22.33 10.15 2.91
CA HIS A 338 -23.56 9.33 2.98
C HIS A 338 -23.90 8.63 1.66
N ALA A 339 -23.23 9.00 0.58
CA ALA A 339 -23.34 8.36 -0.73
C ALA A 339 -22.44 7.13 -0.86
N THR A 340 -22.79 6.26 -1.80
CA THR A 340 -22.04 5.05 -2.12
C THR A 340 -21.20 5.25 -3.38
N TRP A 341 -19.99 4.69 -3.38
CA TRP A 341 -19.14 4.68 -4.56
C TRP A 341 -19.74 3.78 -5.65
N ALA A 342 -19.89 4.30 -6.87
CA ALA A 342 -20.60 3.61 -7.93
C ALA A 342 -19.74 2.59 -8.69
N ALA A 343 -18.43 2.83 -8.81
CA ALA A 343 -17.55 2.03 -9.64
C ALA A 343 -17.02 0.75 -8.95
N ARG A 344 -16.68 -0.25 -9.76
CA ARG A 344 -16.06 -1.51 -9.30
C ARG A 344 -14.56 -1.39 -9.04
N THR A 345 -13.94 -0.34 -9.57
CA THR A 345 -12.52 0.01 -9.38
C THR A 345 -12.40 1.25 -8.50
N ASN A 346 -11.22 1.48 -7.91
CA ASN A 346 -10.94 2.71 -7.17
C ASN A 346 -10.52 3.89 -8.07
N SER A 347 -10.09 3.61 -9.29
CA SER A 347 -9.78 4.58 -10.35
C SER A 347 -9.90 3.90 -11.73
N ARG A 348 -9.77 4.66 -12.82
CA ARG A 348 -9.85 4.13 -14.19
C ARG A 348 -8.58 3.40 -14.57
N LEU A 349 -8.66 2.07 -14.67
CA LEU A 349 -7.50 1.17 -14.84
C LEU A 349 -6.97 1.12 -16.29
N PHE A 350 -7.83 1.24 -17.29
CA PHE A 350 -7.42 1.14 -18.70
C PHE A 350 -7.17 2.51 -19.32
N LEU A 351 -7.82 3.56 -18.78
CA LEU A 351 -7.70 4.94 -19.25
C LEU A 351 -6.25 5.47 -19.40
N PRO A 352 -5.30 5.18 -18.48
CA PRO A 352 -3.92 5.63 -18.68
C PRO A 352 -3.26 5.08 -19.95
N ALA A 353 -3.55 3.82 -20.28
CA ALA A 353 -3.03 3.20 -21.50
C ALA A 353 -3.69 3.82 -22.73
N VAL A 354 -5.02 4.03 -22.71
CA VAL A 354 -5.74 4.73 -23.79
C VAL A 354 -5.11 6.09 -24.06
N ALA A 355 -4.91 6.91 -23.04
CA ALA A 355 -4.36 8.25 -23.19
C ALA A 355 -2.94 8.21 -23.77
N ARG A 356 -2.04 7.40 -23.19
CA ARG A 356 -0.65 7.29 -23.66
C ARG A 356 -0.52 6.70 -25.06
N LEU A 357 -1.34 5.72 -25.41
CA LEU A 357 -1.35 5.11 -26.74
C LEU A 357 -1.94 6.06 -27.79
N SER A 358 -2.98 6.82 -27.44
CA SER A 358 -3.56 7.83 -28.34
C SER A 358 -2.59 8.97 -28.68
N ALA A 359 -1.67 9.28 -27.75
CA ALA A 359 -0.62 10.27 -27.95
C ALA A 359 0.68 9.69 -28.53
N SER A 360 0.78 8.36 -28.67
CA SER A 360 1.99 7.71 -29.16
C SER A 360 2.15 7.95 -30.66
N PRO A 361 3.33 8.39 -31.13
CA PRO A 361 3.61 8.48 -32.56
C PRO A 361 3.79 7.10 -33.21
N ILE A 362 4.01 6.05 -32.40
CA ILE A 362 4.14 4.66 -32.84
C ILE A 362 2.75 4.02 -32.82
N GLY A 363 2.28 3.55 -33.97
CA GLY A 363 0.99 2.87 -34.12
C GLY A 363 0.95 1.57 -33.33
N ARG A 364 0.04 1.50 -32.36
CA ARG A 364 -0.25 0.33 -31.52
C ARG A 364 -1.76 0.13 -31.46
N ASP A 365 -2.37 0.06 -32.65
CA ASP A 365 -3.81 0.20 -32.84
C ASP A 365 -4.59 -0.94 -32.17
N GLU A 366 -4.07 -2.17 -32.19
CA GLU A 366 -4.70 -3.31 -31.50
C GLU A 366 -4.76 -3.13 -29.99
N GLU A 367 -3.67 -2.63 -29.38
CA GLU A 367 -3.61 -2.38 -27.94
C GLU A 367 -4.48 -1.19 -27.54
N LEU A 368 -4.52 -0.14 -28.37
CA LEU A 368 -5.40 0.99 -28.18
C LEU A 368 -6.87 0.55 -28.29
N ALA A 369 -7.22 -0.26 -29.29
CA ALA A 369 -8.56 -0.79 -29.46
C ALA A 369 -8.97 -1.66 -28.27
N PHE A 370 -8.09 -2.55 -27.80
CA PHE A 370 -8.33 -3.36 -26.60
C PHE A 370 -8.55 -2.50 -25.35
N ALA A 371 -7.64 -1.55 -25.08
CA ALA A 371 -7.73 -0.69 -23.90
C ALA A 371 -8.99 0.17 -23.95
N SER A 372 -9.31 0.77 -25.10
CA SER A 372 -10.49 1.61 -25.30
C SER A 372 -11.79 0.82 -25.12
N ALA A 373 -11.90 -0.36 -25.72
CA ALA A 373 -13.09 -1.21 -25.58
C ALA A 373 -13.33 -1.63 -24.12
N ARG A 374 -12.26 -2.02 -23.40
CA ARG A 374 -12.35 -2.37 -21.97
C ARG A 374 -12.72 -1.18 -21.10
N GLU A 375 -12.17 -0.01 -21.39
CA GLU A 375 -12.43 1.23 -20.68
C GLU A 375 -13.89 1.69 -20.86
N HIS A 376 -14.42 1.67 -22.10
CA HIS A 376 -15.82 1.97 -22.38
C HIS A 376 -16.76 0.98 -21.70
N ALA A 377 -16.50 -0.33 -21.82
CA ALA A 377 -17.30 -1.35 -21.15
C ALA A 377 -17.32 -1.18 -19.62
N ALA A 378 -16.16 -0.85 -19.03
CA ALA A 378 -16.07 -0.54 -17.60
C ALA A 378 -16.89 0.70 -17.22
N ALA A 379 -16.82 1.77 -18.02
CA ALA A 379 -17.58 3.01 -17.78
C ALA A 379 -19.09 2.78 -17.86
N LEU A 380 -19.57 2.07 -18.88
CA LEU A 380 -20.99 1.76 -19.06
C LEU A 380 -21.58 0.96 -17.90
N ALA A 381 -20.82 -0.03 -17.42
CA ALA A 381 -21.22 -0.83 -16.28
C ALA A 381 -21.23 -0.03 -14.97
N ASP A 382 -20.24 0.85 -14.77
CA ASP A 382 -20.20 1.73 -13.57
C ASP A 382 -21.29 2.83 -13.63
N MET A 383 -21.80 3.14 -14.82
CA MET A 383 -22.98 4.01 -15.06
C MET A 383 -24.32 3.24 -15.04
N THR A 384 -24.36 2.03 -14.48
CA THR A 384 -25.59 1.23 -14.35
C THR A 384 -25.71 0.64 -12.94
N PRO A 385 -26.67 1.11 -12.11
CA PRO A 385 -27.58 2.24 -12.35
C PRO A 385 -26.82 3.57 -12.44
N LEU A 386 -27.47 4.60 -12.99
CA LEU A 386 -26.88 5.93 -13.16
C LEU A 386 -26.48 6.53 -11.80
N PRO A 387 -25.22 6.97 -11.62
CA PRO A 387 -24.81 7.72 -10.44
C PRO A 387 -25.55 9.06 -10.34
N ASP A 388 -25.86 9.51 -9.12
CA ASP A 388 -26.44 10.84 -8.87
C ASP A 388 -25.45 11.97 -9.16
N LEU A 389 -24.16 11.71 -8.93
CA LEU A 389 -23.07 12.65 -9.12
C LEU A 389 -21.91 11.98 -9.86
N VAL A 390 -21.41 12.64 -10.91
CA VAL A 390 -20.22 12.24 -11.64
C VAL A 390 -19.19 13.36 -11.59
N LEU A 391 -17.98 13.03 -11.15
CA LEU A 391 -16.82 13.93 -11.13
C LEU A 391 -15.90 13.58 -12.31
N ILE A 392 -15.41 14.59 -13.02
CA ILE A 392 -14.40 14.47 -14.09
C ILE A 392 -13.12 15.15 -13.64
N ASP A 393 -12.02 14.41 -13.63
CA ASP A 393 -10.70 14.94 -13.33
C ASP A 393 -10.13 15.73 -14.52
N VAL A 394 -9.96 17.03 -14.30
CA VAL A 394 -9.47 18.00 -15.28
C VAL A 394 -8.17 18.67 -14.82
N GLN A 395 -7.47 18.08 -13.86
CA GLN A 395 -6.20 18.63 -13.38
C GLN A 395 -5.17 18.71 -14.53
N PRO A 396 -4.28 19.71 -14.52
CA PRO A 396 -3.22 19.82 -15.52
C PRO A 396 -2.23 18.67 -15.42
N VAL A 397 -1.97 18.17 -14.20
CA VAL A 397 -1.10 17.01 -13.93
C VAL A 397 -1.94 15.91 -13.32
N ARG A 398 -2.17 14.83 -14.07
CA ARG A 398 -3.03 13.71 -13.64
C ARG A 398 -2.22 12.46 -13.38
N HIS A 399 -2.66 11.64 -12.42
CA HIS A 399 -1.95 10.41 -12.09
C HIS A 399 -1.81 9.50 -13.32
N ALA A 400 -0.69 8.81 -13.46
CA ALA A 400 -0.35 7.92 -14.56
C ALA A 400 -0.23 8.55 -15.96
N ILE A 401 -0.83 9.71 -16.25
CA ILE A 401 -0.74 10.39 -17.56
C ILE A 401 0.03 11.72 -17.51
N LEU A 402 0.38 12.20 -16.31
CA LEU A 402 1.14 13.44 -16.08
C LEU A 402 0.48 14.64 -16.77
N GLU A 403 1.24 15.44 -17.50
CA GLU A 403 0.80 16.63 -18.24
C GLU A 403 0.16 16.31 -19.59
N LEU A 404 -0.09 15.02 -19.89
CA LEU A 404 -0.64 14.63 -21.18
C LEU A 404 -2.07 15.17 -21.36
N PRO A 405 -2.33 15.99 -22.40
CA PRO A 405 -3.66 16.50 -22.68
C PRO A 405 -4.54 15.33 -23.15
N PHE A 406 -5.63 15.10 -22.42
CA PHE A 406 -6.58 14.03 -22.73
C PHE A 406 -7.95 14.37 -22.14
N ASP A 407 -8.94 14.59 -23.00
CA ASP A 407 -10.31 14.90 -22.57
C ASP A 407 -11.08 13.60 -22.32
N TYR A 408 -11.30 13.32 -21.03
CA TYR A 408 -11.97 12.10 -20.58
C TYR A 408 -13.40 12.04 -21.11
N LEU A 409 -14.12 13.16 -21.07
CA LEU A 409 -15.53 13.17 -21.44
C LEU A 409 -15.69 13.06 -22.96
N ALA A 410 -14.83 13.72 -23.73
CA ALA A 410 -14.81 13.57 -25.18
C ALA A 410 -14.52 12.12 -25.58
N PHE A 411 -13.57 11.45 -24.90
CA PHE A 411 -13.29 10.03 -25.11
C PHE A 411 -14.53 9.18 -24.84
N TYR A 412 -15.14 9.26 -23.65
CA TYR A 412 -16.30 8.40 -23.34
C TYR A 412 -17.51 8.64 -24.24
N ARG A 413 -17.74 9.88 -24.70
CA ARG A 413 -18.84 10.22 -25.63
C ARG A 413 -18.68 9.63 -27.03
N GLN A 414 -17.53 9.06 -27.36
CA GLN A 414 -17.36 8.30 -28.61
C GLN A 414 -18.22 7.03 -28.63
N ASP A 415 -18.53 6.45 -27.46
CA ASP A 415 -19.45 5.33 -27.33
C ASP A 415 -20.92 5.83 -27.31
N PRO A 416 -21.77 5.41 -28.26
CA PRO A 416 -23.15 5.88 -28.34
C PRO A 416 -24.00 5.55 -27.11
N GLN A 417 -23.76 4.41 -26.44
CA GLN A 417 -24.50 4.03 -25.23
C GLN A 417 -24.12 4.93 -24.06
N PHE A 418 -22.83 5.29 -23.96
CA PHE A 418 -22.37 6.23 -22.95
C PHE A 418 -22.96 7.62 -23.22
N ALA A 419 -22.89 8.08 -24.47
CA ALA A 419 -23.44 9.37 -24.87
C ALA A 419 -24.93 9.48 -24.53
N ALA A 420 -25.72 8.42 -24.80
CA ALA A 420 -27.14 8.37 -24.44
C ALA A 420 -27.38 8.47 -22.92
N LYS A 421 -26.59 7.76 -22.11
CA LYS A 421 -26.65 7.88 -20.64
C LYS A 421 -26.26 9.28 -20.17
N TRP A 422 -25.25 9.89 -20.80
CA TRP A 422 -24.73 11.20 -20.44
C TRP A 422 -25.72 12.34 -20.67
N LEU A 423 -26.71 12.18 -21.58
CA LEU A 423 -27.77 13.18 -21.79
C LEU A 423 -28.59 13.49 -20.54
N ASN A 424 -28.57 12.59 -19.55
CA ASN A 424 -29.28 12.76 -18.29
C ASN A 424 -28.52 13.60 -17.27
N TYR A 425 -27.35 14.14 -17.60
CA TYR A 425 -26.50 14.88 -16.67
C TYR A 425 -26.38 16.35 -17.02
N GLU A 426 -26.48 17.20 -16.01
CA GLU A 426 -26.21 18.63 -16.09
C GLU A 426 -24.91 18.97 -15.34
N GLU A 427 -24.08 19.85 -15.90
CA GLU A 427 -22.88 20.34 -15.20
C GLU A 427 -23.30 21.29 -14.08
N ILE A 428 -22.70 21.13 -12.90
CA ILE A 428 -22.99 21.96 -11.73
C ILE A 428 -21.73 22.73 -11.29
N PRO A 429 -21.86 23.98 -10.83
CA PRO A 429 -20.73 24.76 -10.33
C PRO A 429 -20.30 24.32 -8.93
N GLY A 430 -19.15 24.84 -8.48
CA GLY A 430 -18.68 24.69 -7.09
C GLY A 430 -17.96 23.38 -6.79
N ALA A 431 -17.60 22.60 -7.82
CA ALA A 431 -16.73 21.45 -7.67
C ALA A 431 -15.36 21.89 -7.09
N PRO A 432 -14.74 21.09 -6.19
CA PRO A 432 -13.39 21.36 -5.73
C PRO A 432 -12.39 21.50 -6.88
N GLU A 433 -11.31 22.24 -6.63
CA GLU A 433 -10.29 22.55 -7.63
C GLU A 433 -9.79 21.29 -8.37
N GLY A 434 -9.64 21.41 -9.69
CA GLY A 434 -9.20 20.29 -10.54
C GLY A 434 -10.30 19.33 -10.97
N TYR A 435 -11.57 19.57 -10.60
CA TYR A 435 -12.69 18.71 -10.99
C TYR A 435 -13.84 19.49 -11.63
N ARG A 436 -14.50 18.84 -12.58
CA ARG A 436 -15.84 19.21 -13.05
C ARG A 436 -16.86 18.25 -12.48
N ALA A 437 -18.06 18.74 -12.15
CA ALA A 437 -19.10 17.94 -11.53
C ALA A 437 -20.38 17.94 -12.37
N PHE A 438 -21.02 16.79 -12.44
CA PHE A 438 -22.23 16.58 -13.23
C PHE A 438 -23.26 15.84 -12.40
N ARG A 439 -24.47 16.40 -12.30
CA ARG A 439 -25.58 15.83 -11.52
C ARG A 439 -26.59 15.16 -12.43
N LEU A 440 -27.12 14.02 -12.00
CA LEU A 440 -28.25 13.38 -12.65
C LEU A 440 -29.49 14.29 -12.58
N TRP A 441 -30.08 14.57 -13.73
CA TRP A 441 -31.26 15.42 -13.86
C TRP A 441 -32.45 14.81 -13.10
N LYS A 442 -33.14 15.64 -12.31
CA LYS A 442 -34.22 15.19 -11.40
C LYS A 442 -35.36 14.47 -12.10
N GLY A 443 -35.61 14.75 -13.38
CA GLY A 443 -36.66 14.11 -14.18
C GLY A 443 -36.44 12.63 -14.50
N VAL A 444 -35.23 12.11 -14.24
CA VAL A 444 -34.83 10.73 -14.58
C VAL A 444 -34.92 9.78 -13.37
N ARG A 445 -35.17 10.29 -12.17
CA ARG A 445 -35.26 9.50 -10.92
C ARG A 445 -36.56 8.70 -10.74
N GLN A 446 -37.41 8.58 -11.77
CA GLN A 446 -38.68 7.85 -11.70
C GLN A 446 -38.51 6.35 -11.97
#